data_AF-A0A8R7JWQ5-F1
#
_entry.id   AF-A0A8R7JWQ5-F1
#
_cell.length_a   1.000
_cell.length_b   1.000
_cell.length_c   1.000
_cell.angle_alpha   90.00
_cell.angle_beta   90.00
_cell.angle_gamma   90.00
#
_symmetry.space_group_name_H-M   'P 1'
#
loop_
_entity.id
_entity.type
_entity.pdbx_description
1 polymer ?
#
loop_
_entity_poly.entity_id
_entity_poly.type
_entity_poly.pdbx_seq_one_letter_code
_entity_poly.pdbx_strand_id
1 'polypeptide(L)'
;MLVERVDENKVFRVRVYMLRHGVWCMHTSSTTQIPLPPLPRKVVLVDNKIYIADKFSDDIIVLDLPASSFSKISVPQGVQCHHYTTILSRADDASGVYLTHVHVKELQLCIWLHKGHNWLLVDTICLRQMWANLRMLDHTVEDEDVDFHFLSHVGDNAEFVLLEMSNCKLHLD
;
A
#
# COMPACT_ATOMS: atom_id res chain seq x y z
N MET A 1 -15.10 2.84 -5.60
CA MET A 1 -14.78 2.01 -6.79
C MET A 1 -15.55 0.70 -6.69
N LEU A 2 -16.14 0.22 -7.78
CA LEU A 2 -16.80 -1.07 -7.89
C LEU A 2 -15.95 -1.98 -8.77
N VAL A 3 -15.81 -3.26 -8.41
CA VAL A 3 -15.07 -4.26 -9.19
C VAL A 3 -15.97 -5.48 -9.38
N GLU A 4 -16.17 -5.88 -10.63
CA GLU A 4 -17.07 -6.95 -11.05
C GLU A 4 -16.28 -7.98 -11.85
N ARG A 5 -16.41 -9.29 -11.56
CA ARG A 5 -15.84 -10.34 -12.42
C ARG A 5 -16.69 -10.43 -13.69
N VAL A 6 -16.05 -10.38 -14.86
CA VAL A 6 -16.71 -10.43 -16.17
C VAL A 6 -16.78 -11.85 -16.71
N ASP A 7 -15.72 -12.64 -16.50
CA ASP A 7 -15.61 -14.00 -17.02
C ASP A 7 -14.80 -14.95 -16.11
N GLU A 8 -14.68 -16.20 -16.53
CA GLU A 8 -13.91 -17.22 -15.82
C GLU A 8 -12.38 -16.97 -15.90
N ASN A 9 -11.90 -16.26 -16.93
CA ASN A 9 -10.49 -15.96 -17.19
C ASN A 9 -9.90 -14.86 -16.31
N LYS A 10 -10.55 -14.52 -15.19
CA LYS A 10 -10.15 -13.45 -14.26
C LYS A 10 -10.12 -12.07 -14.93
N VAL A 11 -11.00 -11.83 -15.92
CA VAL A 11 -11.27 -10.46 -16.39
C VAL A 11 -12.18 -9.77 -15.38
N PHE A 12 -11.79 -8.57 -14.94
CA PHE A 12 -12.56 -7.73 -14.04
C PHE A 12 -12.91 -6.40 -14.71
N ARG A 13 -14.15 -5.96 -14.53
CA ARG A 13 -14.61 -4.61 -14.87
C ARG A 13 -14.54 -3.75 -13.62
N VAL A 14 -13.78 -2.67 -13.71
CA VAL A 14 -13.65 -1.68 -12.65
C VAL A 14 -14.44 -0.45 -13.06
N ARG A 15 -15.36 -0.02 -12.20
CA ARG A 15 -16.14 1.23 -12.37
C ARG A 15 -15.79 2.20 -11.25
N VAL A 16 -15.37 3.40 -11.61
CA VAL A 16 -15.08 4.48 -10.66
C VAL A 16 -16.27 5.42 -10.64
N TYR A 17 -16.82 5.64 -9.45
CA TYR A 17 -17.89 6.60 -9.19
C TYR A 17 -17.33 7.74 -8.35
N MET A 18 -17.69 8.97 -8.67
CA MET A 18 -17.28 10.17 -7.94
C MET A 18 -18.50 11.01 -7.58
N LEU A 19 -18.50 11.57 -6.37
CA LEU A 19 -19.53 12.48 -5.90
C LEU A 19 -19.32 13.85 -6.57
N ARG A 20 -20.30 14.31 -7.35
CA ARG A 20 -20.29 15.61 -8.04
C ARG A 20 -21.59 16.34 -7.75
N HIS A 21 -21.52 17.54 -7.19
CA HIS A 21 -22.70 18.34 -6.80
C HIS A 21 -23.73 17.57 -5.95
N GLY A 22 -23.26 16.70 -5.04
CA GLY A 22 -24.12 15.88 -4.18
C GLY A 22 -24.68 14.60 -4.82
N VAL A 23 -24.39 14.32 -6.10
CA VAL A 23 -24.85 13.12 -6.81
C VAL A 23 -23.68 12.20 -7.14
N TRP A 24 -23.85 10.89 -6.96
CA TRP A 24 -22.87 9.89 -7.38
C TRP A 24 -22.97 9.66 -8.89
N CYS A 25 -21.92 10.04 -9.61
CA CYS A 25 -21.82 9.85 -11.06
C CYS A 25 -20.74 8.81 -11.39
N MET A 26 -21.01 7.94 -12.37
CA MET A 26 -19.96 7.11 -12.96
C MET A 26 -18.96 8.04 -13.67
N HIS A 27 -17.69 7.94 -13.31
CA HIS A 27 -16.62 8.75 -13.89
C HIS A 27 -15.91 8.02 -15.03
N THR A 28 -15.56 6.75 -14.82
CA THR A 28 -14.93 5.88 -15.81
C THR A 28 -15.29 4.41 -15.54
N SER A 29 -15.22 3.58 -16.58
CA SER A 29 -15.34 2.13 -16.52
C SER A 29 -14.30 1.50 -17.46
N SER A 30 -13.51 0.56 -16.96
CA SER A 30 -12.49 -0.14 -17.75
C SER A 30 -12.40 -1.62 -17.36
N THR A 31 -11.83 -2.45 -18.23
CA THR A 31 -11.67 -3.90 -18.01
C THR A 31 -10.20 -4.28 -17.96
N THR A 32 -9.84 -5.16 -17.03
CA THR A 32 -8.47 -5.64 -16.84
C THR A 32 -8.45 -7.15 -16.60
N GLN A 33 -7.37 -7.82 -17.01
CA GLN A 33 -7.11 -9.24 -16.70
C GLN A 33 -6.32 -9.41 -15.39
N ILE A 34 -6.00 -8.30 -14.72
CA ILE A 34 -5.21 -8.28 -13.49
C ILE A 34 -6.08 -8.83 -12.34
N PRO A 35 -5.54 -9.73 -11.47
CA PRO A 35 -6.28 -10.30 -10.35
C PRO A 35 -6.82 -9.23 -9.38
N LEU A 36 -8.11 -9.38 -9.04
CA LEU A 36 -8.87 -8.62 -8.03
C LEU A 36 -10.03 -9.50 -7.54
N PRO A 37 -10.77 -9.13 -6.47
CA PRO A 37 -10.35 -8.40 -5.27
C PRO A 37 -9.93 -9.49 -4.21
N PRO A 38 -10.33 -9.55 -2.91
CA PRO A 38 -11.27 -8.74 -2.12
C PRO A 38 -10.59 -7.59 -1.36
N LEU A 39 -11.11 -6.38 -1.56
CA LEU A 39 -10.86 -5.15 -0.81
C LEU A 39 -9.38 -4.74 -0.60
N PRO A 40 -8.82 -3.88 -1.46
CA PRO A 40 -7.58 -3.18 -1.13
C PRO A 40 -7.81 -2.20 0.04
N ARG A 41 -7.07 -2.38 1.15
CA ARG A 41 -6.85 -1.29 2.14
C ARG A 41 -5.94 -0.19 1.59
N LYS A 42 -5.27 -0.43 0.45
CA LYS A 42 -4.12 0.33 -0.05
C LYS A 42 -4.44 0.87 -1.44
N VAL A 43 -5.45 1.72 -1.48
CA VAL A 43 -5.82 2.51 -2.65
C VAL A 43 -5.42 3.95 -2.36
N VAL A 44 -4.58 4.53 -3.20
CA VAL A 44 -4.25 5.96 -3.14
C VAL A 44 -4.67 6.61 -4.44
N LEU A 45 -5.42 7.70 -4.34
CA LEU A 45 -5.69 8.59 -5.46
C LEU A 45 -4.62 9.70 -5.45
N VAL A 46 -3.75 9.71 -6.46
CA VAL A 46 -2.80 10.79 -6.69
C VAL A 46 -3.14 11.44 -8.02
N ASP A 47 -3.45 12.75 -7.99
CA ASP A 47 -4.02 13.48 -9.13
C ASP A 47 -5.20 12.70 -9.75
N ASN A 48 -5.07 12.25 -11.01
CA ASN A 48 -6.08 11.54 -11.77
C ASN A 48 -5.78 10.04 -11.91
N LYS A 49 -4.92 9.47 -11.03
CA LYS A 49 -4.50 8.07 -11.05
C LYS A 49 -4.80 7.36 -9.73
N ILE A 50 -5.39 6.18 -9.83
CA ILE A 50 -5.63 5.29 -8.68
C ILE A 50 -4.54 4.23 -8.65
N TYR A 51 -3.74 4.24 -7.58
CA TYR A 51 -2.68 3.27 -7.30
C TYR A 51 -3.22 2.20 -6.35
N ILE A 52 -2.97 0.93 -6.65
CA ILE A 52 -3.47 -0.23 -5.91
C ILE A 52 -2.32 -1.22 -5.68
N ALA A 53 -1.94 -1.42 -4.42
CA ALA A 53 -1.05 -2.52 -4.03
C ALA A 53 -1.89 -3.77 -3.73
N ASP A 54 -1.65 -4.84 -4.48
CA ASP A 54 -2.29 -6.15 -4.25
C ASP A 54 -1.59 -6.94 -3.12
N LYS A 55 -2.27 -7.94 -2.55
CA LYS A 55 -1.85 -8.66 -1.33
C LYS A 55 -0.60 -9.52 -1.51
N PHE A 56 -0.30 -9.96 -2.74
CA PHE A 56 0.87 -10.78 -3.07
C PHE A 56 1.32 -10.48 -4.50
N SER A 57 1.85 -9.26 -4.71
CA SER A 57 2.30 -8.84 -6.04
C SER A 57 3.63 -8.10 -6.01
N ASP A 58 4.40 -8.31 -7.08
CA ASP A 58 5.62 -7.60 -7.39
C ASP A 58 5.32 -6.33 -8.23
N ASP A 59 4.04 -6.03 -8.48
CA ASP A 59 3.57 -4.83 -9.18
C ASP A 59 2.53 -4.04 -8.36
N ILE A 60 2.59 -2.71 -8.46
CA ILE A 60 1.48 -1.80 -8.16
C ILE A 60 0.66 -1.63 -9.44
N ILE A 61 -0.66 -1.79 -9.31
CA ILE A 61 -1.61 -1.57 -10.40
C ILE A 61 -1.96 -0.08 -10.42
N VAL A 62 -1.92 0.54 -11.61
CA VAL A 62 -2.31 1.94 -11.80
C VAL A 62 -3.50 2.01 -12.77
N LEU A 63 -4.58 2.64 -12.33
CA LEU A 63 -5.72 3.02 -13.18
C LEU A 63 -5.65 4.51 -13.47
N ASP A 64 -5.40 4.87 -14.73
CA ASP A 64 -5.47 6.24 -15.22
C ASP A 64 -6.94 6.59 -15.53
N LEU A 65 -7.51 7.57 -14.83
CA LEU A 65 -8.93 7.90 -14.93
C LEU A 65 -9.29 8.59 -16.26
N PRO A 66 -8.53 9.59 -16.77
CA PRO A 66 -8.74 10.18 -18.09
C PRO A 66 -8.61 9.17 -19.23
N ALA A 67 -7.54 8.37 -19.25
CA ALA A 67 -7.32 7.39 -20.30
C ALA A 67 -8.19 6.12 -20.13
N SER A 68 -8.82 5.94 -18.97
CA SER A 68 -9.63 4.76 -18.63
C SER A 68 -8.86 3.45 -18.83
N SER A 69 -7.57 3.46 -18.49
CA SER A 69 -6.61 2.40 -18.83
C SER A 69 -5.82 1.91 -17.61
N PHE A 70 -5.38 0.65 -17.68
CA PHE A 70 -4.56 0.02 -16.65
C PHE A 70 -3.10 -0.06 -17.08
N SER A 71 -2.21 0.18 -16.13
CA SER A 71 -0.78 -0.09 -16.25
C SER A 71 -0.22 -0.68 -14.95
N LYS A 72 1.07 -1.02 -14.95
CA LYS A 72 1.78 -1.62 -13.82
C LYS A 72 3.07 -0.85 -13.56
N ILE A 73 3.44 -0.75 -12.28
CA ILE A 73 4.73 -0.27 -11.81
C ILE A 73 5.31 -1.39 -10.94
N SER A 74 6.42 -2.00 -11.34
CA SER A 74 7.07 -3.00 -10.50
C SER A 74 7.60 -2.38 -9.22
N VAL A 75 7.49 -3.09 -8.10
CA VAL A 75 7.91 -2.62 -6.77
C VAL A 75 9.45 -2.52 -6.67
N PRO A 76 10.00 -1.80 -5.68
CA PRO A 76 11.44 -1.77 -5.44
C PRO A 76 12.02 -3.18 -5.23
N GLN A 77 13.27 -3.40 -5.65
CA GLN A 77 13.91 -4.71 -5.52
C GLN A 77 13.94 -5.19 -4.06
N GLY A 78 13.49 -6.42 -3.82
CA GLY A 78 13.43 -7.02 -2.49
C GLY A 78 12.17 -6.68 -1.69
N VAL A 79 11.31 -5.79 -2.19
CA VAL A 79 9.95 -5.59 -1.67
C VAL A 79 9.03 -6.65 -2.26
N GLN A 80 8.14 -7.20 -1.44
CA GLN A 80 6.94 -7.90 -1.92
C GLN A 80 5.74 -7.25 -1.23
N CYS A 81 4.75 -6.79 -2.00
CA CYS A 81 3.56 -6.19 -1.41
C CYS A 81 2.81 -7.24 -0.58
N HIS A 82 2.61 -6.96 0.72
CA HIS A 82 1.82 -7.80 1.62
C HIS A 82 0.88 -6.97 2.51
N HIS A 83 -0.24 -7.54 2.95
CA HIS A 83 -1.30 -6.82 3.67
C HIS A 83 -0.83 -6.15 4.96
N TYR A 84 0.10 -6.76 5.69
CA TYR A 84 0.56 -6.25 6.98
C TYR A 84 1.87 -5.45 6.94
N THR A 85 2.62 -5.52 5.84
CA THR A 85 4.00 -4.99 5.80
C THR A 85 4.24 -3.96 4.69
N THR A 86 3.21 -3.49 3.98
CA THR A 86 3.35 -2.43 2.96
C THR A 86 2.23 -1.40 3.13
N ILE A 87 2.46 -0.10 2.99
CA ILE A 87 1.38 0.89 2.82
C ILE A 87 1.77 1.85 1.69
N LEU A 88 0.78 2.23 0.89
CA LEU A 88 0.91 3.33 -0.07
C LEU A 88 0.34 4.61 0.57
N SER A 89 1.03 5.74 0.42
CA SER A 89 0.50 7.08 0.72
C SER A 89 0.85 8.05 -0.41
N ARG A 90 0.16 9.18 -0.50
CA ARG A 90 0.39 10.16 -1.59
C ARG A 90 1.65 11.00 -1.32
N ALA A 91 2.25 11.56 -2.36
CA ALA A 91 3.07 12.77 -2.22
C ALA A 91 2.17 14.02 -2.34
N ASP A 92 2.50 15.08 -1.59
CA ASP A 92 1.69 16.31 -1.55
C ASP A 92 1.72 17.11 -2.85
N ASP A 93 2.85 17.08 -3.56
CA ASP A 93 3.02 17.73 -4.86
C ASP A 93 2.26 17.04 -6.00
N ALA A 94 1.43 16.05 -5.68
CA ALA A 94 0.62 15.23 -6.58
C ALA A 94 1.41 14.55 -7.72
N SER A 95 2.75 14.49 -7.61
CA SER A 95 3.63 13.95 -8.67
C SER A 95 4.07 12.50 -8.44
N GLY A 96 3.76 11.94 -7.27
CA GLY A 96 4.26 10.62 -6.87
C GLY A 96 3.47 9.93 -5.77
N VAL A 97 3.86 8.68 -5.52
CA VAL A 97 3.29 7.81 -4.49
C VAL A 97 4.45 7.29 -3.63
N TYR A 98 4.26 7.29 -2.32
CA TYR A 98 5.15 6.65 -1.38
C TYR A 98 4.77 5.18 -1.20
N LEU A 99 5.76 4.31 -1.05
CA LEU A 99 5.62 2.93 -0.61
C LEU A 99 6.45 2.77 0.66
N THR A 100 5.78 2.61 1.79
CA THR A 100 6.41 2.25 3.07
C THR A 100 6.36 0.73 3.20
N HIS A 101 7.48 0.07 3.48
CA HIS A 101 7.55 -1.39 3.62
C HIS A 101 8.36 -1.83 4.84
N VAL A 102 7.92 -2.88 5.53
CA VAL A 102 8.66 -3.51 6.63
C VAL A 102 9.27 -4.83 6.16
N HIS A 103 10.60 -4.86 6.10
CA HIS A 103 11.41 -6.06 5.92
C HIS A 103 11.49 -6.82 7.25
N VAL A 104 10.66 -7.85 7.38
CA VAL A 104 10.40 -8.56 8.64
C VAL A 104 11.65 -9.28 9.20
N LYS A 105 12.45 -9.92 8.34
CA LYS A 105 13.63 -10.68 8.79
C LYS A 105 14.78 -9.75 9.21
N GLU A 106 14.91 -8.64 8.50
CA GLU A 106 15.92 -7.62 8.69
C GLU A 106 15.59 -6.70 9.88
N LEU A 107 14.30 -6.63 10.26
CA LEU A 107 13.70 -5.68 11.20
C LEU A 107 13.97 -4.23 10.77
N GLN A 108 13.63 -3.91 9.52
CA GLN A 108 13.82 -2.60 8.92
C GLN A 108 12.52 -2.09 8.29
N LEU A 109 12.24 -0.80 8.46
CA LEU A 109 11.22 -0.09 7.71
C LEU A 109 11.90 0.76 6.63
N CYS A 110 11.50 0.59 5.38
CA CYS A 110 12.01 1.33 4.23
C CYS A 110 10.91 2.22 3.64
N ILE A 111 11.21 3.48 3.39
CA ILE A 111 10.30 4.43 2.75
C ILE A 111 10.81 4.71 1.33
N TRP A 112 10.02 4.35 0.33
CA TRP A 112 10.33 4.55 -1.08
C TRP A 112 9.40 5.59 -1.69
N LEU A 113 9.90 6.38 -2.63
CA LEU A 113 9.12 7.35 -3.40
C LEU A 113 9.18 7.02 -4.88
N HIS A 114 8.03 6.83 -5.52
CA HIS A 114 7.93 6.72 -6.98
C HIS A 114 7.56 8.07 -7.59
N LYS A 115 8.47 8.66 -8.37
CA LYS A 115 8.22 9.84 -9.21
C LYS A 115 8.72 9.60 -10.63
N GLY A 116 7.94 10.00 -11.63
CA GLY A 116 8.22 9.71 -13.04
C GLY A 116 8.16 8.21 -13.35
N HIS A 117 9.33 7.58 -13.50
CA HIS A 117 9.48 6.16 -13.86
C HIS A 117 10.37 5.35 -12.89
N ASN A 118 10.85 5.98 -11.81
CA ASN A 118 11.85 5.39 -10.92
C ASN A 118 11.39 5.42 -9.47
N TRP A 119 11.88 4.43 -8.70
CA TRP A 119 11.83 4.43 -7.24
C TRP A 119 13.10 5.07 -6.67
N LEU A 120 12.93 5.90 -5.65
CA LEU A 120 13.99 6.43 -4.80
C LEU A 120 13.78 5.90 -3.38
N LEU A 121 14.83 5.32 -2.78
CA LEU A 121 14.82 5.05 -1.33
C LEU A 121 15.01 6.39 -0.61
N VAL A 122 14.01 6.78 0.18
CA VAL A 122 14.00 8.04 0.93
C VAL A 122 14.59 7.84 2.31
N ASP A 123 14.22 6.75 3.00
CA ASP A 123 14.74 6.45 4.34
C ASP A 123 14.74 4.94 4.66
N THR A 124 15.51 4.53 5.66
CA THR A 124 15.57 3.17 6.21
C THR A 124 15.77 3.19 7.73
N ILE A 125 14.68 2.90 8.46
CA ILE A 125 14.62 2.93 9.92
C ILE A 125 14.84 1.52 10.49
N CYS A 126 15.82 1.38 11.38
CA CYS A 126 16.11 0.11 12.04
C CYS A 126 15.19 -0.14 13.25
N LEU A 127 14.30 -1.13 13.14
CA LEU A 127 13.33 -1.48 14.19
C LEU A 127 13.93 -2.36 15.30
N ARG A 128 15.14 -2.93 15.10
CA ARG A 128 15.77 -3.91 16.00
C ARG A 128 15.88 -3.46 17.46
N GLN A 129 16.28 -2.22 17.71
CA GLN A 129 16.43 -1.71 19.08
C GLN A 129 15.06 -1.45 19.73
N MET A 130 14.09 -0.95 18.97
CA MET A 130 12.72 -0.77 19.42
C MET A 130 12.07 -2.12 19.77
N TRP A 131 12.29 -3.14 18.93
CA TRP A 131 11.88 -4.53 19.18
C TRP A 131 12.49 -5.13 20.45
N ALA A 132 13.79 -4.94 20.67
CA ALA A 132 14.47 -5.42 21.87
C ALA A 132 13.87 -4.80 23.15
N ASN A 133 13.58 -3.50 23.13
CA ASN A 133 12.94 -2.80 24.25
C ASN A 133 11.52 -3.34 24.52
N LEU A 134 10.75 -3.65 23.47
CA LEU A 134 9.38 -4.16 23.59
C LEU A 134 9.34 -5.62 24.07
N ARG A 135 10.26 -6.49 23.62
CA ARG A 135 10.40 -7.85 24.18
C ARG A 135 10.74 -7.86 25.68
N MET A 136 11.35 -6.80 26.21
CA MET A 136 11.55 -6.67 27.67
C MET A 136 10.27 -6.28 28.42
N LEU A 137 9.32 -5.62 27.74
CA LEU A 137 8.03 -5.25 28.31
C LEU A 137 7.06 -6.44 28.35
N ASP A 138 6.99 -7.22 27.26
CA ASP A 138 6.13 -8.39 27.13
C ASP A 138 6.89 -9.69 27.44
N HIS A 139 6.97 -10.06 28.72
CA HIS A 139 7.73 -11.22 29.23
C HIS A 139 7.16 -12.60 28.83
N THR A 140 6.20 -12.64 27.91
CA THR A 140 5.43 -13.84 27.51
C THR A 140 5.32 -14.04 26.01
N VAL A 141 6.11 -13.35 25.18
CA VAL A 141 6.20 -13.65 23.74
C VAL A 141 7.11 -14.87 23.54
N GLU A 142 6.55 -16.05 23.78
CA GLU A 142 7.08 -17.33 23.29
C GLU A 142 7.18 -17.27 21.75
N ASP A 143 8.19 -17.95 21.19
CA ASP A 143 8.69 -17.74 19.82
C ASP A 143 7.76 -18.26 18.68
N GLU A 144 6.47 -18.49 18.96
CA GLU A 144 5.51 -19.09 18.01
C GLU A 144 4.68 -18.04 17.26
N ASP A 145 4.83 -18.02 15.93
CA ASP A 145 3.98 -17.37 14.89
C ASP A 145 3.08 -16.21 15.37
N VAL A 146 3.72 -15.15 15.89
CA VAL A 146 3.02 -13.88 16.11
C VAL A 146 2.61 -13.32 14.75
N ASP A 147 1.30 -13.25 14.53
CA ASP A 147 0.68 -12.71 13.31
C ASP A 147 0.92 -11.19 13.24
N PHE A 148 2.12 -10.78 12.81
CA PHE A 148 2.60 -9.41 12.95
C PHE A 148 1.91 -8.44 11.97
N HIS A 149 0.98 -7.65 12.49
CA HIS A 149 0.25 -6.60 11.77
C HIS A 149 1.07 -5.30 11.59
N PHE A 150 2.34 -5.41 11.21
CA PHE A 150 3.38 -4.37 11.32
C PHE A 150 2.95 -2.93 11.00
N LEU A 151 2.25 -2.69 9.88
CA LEU A 151 1.82 -1.36 9.43
C LEU A 151 0.31 -1.17 9.58
N SER A 152 -0.07 -0.20 10.40
CA SER A 152 -1.47 0.20 10.65
C SER A 152 -1.88 1.38 9.76
N HIS A 153 -1.04 2.43 9.70
CA HIS A 153 -1.26 3.63 8.89
C HIS A 153 0.06 4.30 8.50
N VAL A 154 0.05 5.10 7.43
CA VAL A 154 1.14 6.02 7.05
C VAL A 154 0.50 7.34 6.67
N GLY A 155 1.06 8.46 7.15
CA GLY A 155 0.60 9.80 6.80
C GLY A 155 0.78 10.11 5.31
N ASP A 156 0.10 11.15 4.85
CA ASP A 156 0.40 11.72 3.55
C ASP A 156 1.85 12.26 3.56
N ASN A 157 2.49 12.31 2.39
CA ASN A 157 3.93 12.58 2.23
C ASN A 157 4.88 11.62 3.00
N ALA A 158 4.35 10.53 3.57
CA ALA A 158 5.03 9.67 4.54
C ALA A 158 5.56 10.43 5.78
N GLU A 159 4.86 11.51 6.19
CA GLU A 159 5.26 12.37 7.31
C GLU A 159 5.27 11.67 8.69
N PHE A 160 4.47 10.61 8.85
CA PHE A 160 4.49 9.74 10.02
C PHE A 160 4.15 8.30 9.65
N VAL A 161 4.55 7.34 10.48
CA VAL A 161 4.16 5.93 10.39
C VAL A 161 3.54 5.47 11.71
N LEU A 162 2.37 4.83 11.63
CA LEU A 162 1.79 4.08 12.74
C LEU A 162 2.07 2.58 12.55
N LEU A 163 3.00 2.07 13.36
CA LEU A 163 3.29 0.64 13.46
C LEU A 163 2.38 -0.03 14.50
N GLU A 164 2.01 -1.27 14.23
CA GLU A 164 1.24 -2.13 15.13
C GLU A 164 1.99 -3.46 15.29
N MET A 165 2.53 -3.68 16.49
CA MET A 165 3.38 -4.81 16.82
C MET A 165 2.86 -5.45 18.11
N SER A 166 2.32 -6.67 18.00
CA SER A 166 1.58 -7.34 19.06
C SER A 166 0.47 -6.41 19.62
N ASN A 167 0.49 -6.10 20.92
CA ASN A 167 -0.49 -5.20 21.54
C ASN A 167 -0.07 -3.72 21.53
N CYS A 168 1.11 -3.39 20.98
CA CYS A 168 1.65 -2.03 20.98
C CYS A 168 1.36 -1.31 19.65
N LYS A 169 0.93 -0.05 19.75
CA LYS A 169 0.87 0.90 18.63
C LYS A 169 1.93 1.97 18.83
N LEU A 170 2.72 2.23 17.80
CA LEU A 170 3.90 3.09 17.87
C LEU A 170 3.83 4.15 16.78
N HIS A 171 4.21 5.37 17.14
CA HIS A 171 4.33 6.51 16.25
C HIS A 171 5.79 6.71 15.88
N LEU A 172 6.06 6.96 14.61
CA LEU A 172 7.35 7.39 14.08
C LEU A 172 7.11 8.65 13.24
N ASP A 173 7.90 9.69 13.49
CA ASP A 173 7.90 11.03 12.89
C ASP A 173 9.33 11.60 12.80
#